data_AF-A0A1X7GZ60-F1
#
_entry.id   AF-A0A1X7GZ60-F1
#
_cell.length_a   1.000
_cell.length_b   1.000
_cell.length_c   1.000
_cell.angle_alpha   90.00
_cell.angle_beta   90.00
_cell.angle_gamma   90.00
#
_symmetry.space_group_name_H-M   'P 1'
#
loop_
_entity.id
_entity.type
_entity.pdbx_description
1 polymer ?
#
loop_
_entity_poly.entity_id
_entity_poly.type
_entity_poly.pdbx_seq_one_letter_code
_entity_poly.pdbx_strand_id
1 'polypeptide(L)'
;MEAFTYEPAADRRFGAVHIALDHEDGTLTVSGDGVPRTEIRRIAGTPLESHVPIGTRDQRRLTLSVGGADEALRPAKGFLTRRSYRVEVESTARGHGYLLVPDSLGTSRLLRDGRLLGVFTSTGDGTVSAEWEGPDNGERVEPHDAAVGYALAAAFGTGAEPMWKLTLNVLLELWP
;
A
#
# COMPACT_ATOMS: atom_id res chain seq x y z
N MET A 1 -4.78 -1.94 -21.92
CA MET A 1 -4.53 -3.34 -21.47
C MET A 1 -5.26 -3.49 -20.15
N GLU A 2 -5.83 -4.66 -19.86
CA GLU A 2 -6.73 -4.87 -18.73
C GLU A 2 -6.09 -4.49 -17.38
N ALA A 3 -6.84 -3.78 -16.53
CA ALA A 3 -6.54 -3.66 -15.13
C ALA A 3 -6.39 -5.08 -14.55
N PHE A 4 -5.21 -5.39 -14.00
CA PHE A 4 -5.00 -6.70 -13.38
C PHE A 4 -5.86 -6.77 -12.11
N THR A 5 -6.87 -7.63 -12.15
CA THR A 5 -7.67 -7.99 -10.97
C THR A 5 -6.98 -9.18 -10.34
N TYR A 6 -6.41 -8.96 -9.16
CA TYR A 6 -5.72 -10.00 -8.43
C TYR A 6 -6.70 -10.80 -7.57
N GLU A 7 -6.28 -12.01 -7.19
CA GLU A 7 -7.05 -12.82 -6.25
C GLU A 7 -7.33 -12.01 -4.97
N PRO A 8 -8.57 -12.02 -4.45
CA PRO A 8 -8.91 -11.24 -3.28
C PRO A 8 -8.04 -11.63 -2.08
N ALA A 9 -7.55 -10.63 -1.36
CA ALA A 9 -6.90 -10.86 -0.08
C ALA A 9 -7.92 -11.39 0.93
N ALA A 10 -7.71 -12.60 1.41
CA ALA A 10 -8.56 -13.18 2.46
C ALA A 10 -8.12 -12.65 3.84
N ASP A 11 -8.90 -11.71 4.39
CA ASP A 11 -8.68 -11.16 5.72
C ASP A 11 -9.63 -11.81 6.73
N ARG A 12 -9.08 -12.35 7.82
CA ARG A 12 -9.89 -13.01 8.87
C ARG A 12 -10.81 -12.05 9.63
N ARG A 13 -10.49 -10.76 9.63
CA ARG A 13 -11.20 -9.70 10.35
C ARG A 13 -12.13 -8.91 9.43
N PHE A 14 -11.72 -8.65 8.19
CA PHE A 14 -12.44 -7.79 7.25
C PHE A 14 -13.04 -8.54 6.03
N GLY A 15 -12.86 -9.85 5.95
CA GLY A 15 -13.39 -10.67 4.85
C GLY A 15 -12.53 -10.56 3.59
N ALA A 16 -13.15 -10.79 2.43
CA ALA A 16 -12.46 -10.65 1.14
C ALA A 16 -12.21 -9.18 0.83
N VAL A 17 -10.95 -8.83 0.57
CA VAL A 17 -10.51 -7.50 0.16
C VAL A 17 -9.99 -7.58 -1.27
N HIS A 18 -10.71 -6.95 -2.19
CA HIS A 18 -10.38 -6.89 -3.61
C HIS A 18 -9.44 -5.72 -3.88
N ILE A 19 -8.35 -5.99 -4.58
CA ILE A 19 -7.34 -5.01 -4.98
C ILE A 19 -7.22 -5.06 -6.50
N ALA A 20 -7.45 -3.91 -7.14
CA ALA A 20 -7.21 -3.73 -8.57
C ALA A 20 -6.15 -2.64 -8.73
N LEU A 21 -4.99 -3.01 -9.28
CA LEU A 21 -3.90 -2.07 -9.58
C LEU A 21 -3.69 -2.04 -11.09
N ASP A 22 -3.89 -0.85 -11.66
CA ASP A 22 -3.51 -0.52 -13.02
C ASP A 22 -2.24 0.34 -12.98
N HIS A 23 -1.11 -0.28 -13.30
CA HIS A 23 0.18 0.40 -13.30
C HIS A 23 0.26 1.48 -14.39
N GLU A 24 -0.35 1.23 -15.55
CA GLU A 24 -0.27 2.08 -16.74
C GLU A 24 -1.15 3.32 -16.59
N ASP A 25 -2.42 3.11 -16.25
CA ASP A 25 -3.37 4.21 -16.01
C ASP A 25 -3.14 4.87 -14.64
N GLY A 26 -2.40 4.21 -13.75
CA GLY A 26 -1.98 4.75 -12.46
C GLY A 26 -3.13 4.81 -11.46
N THR A 27 -4.04 3.84 -11.52
CA THR A 27 -5.17 3.72 -10.60
C THR A 27 -5.02 2.49 -9.72
N LEU A 28 -5.33 2.63 -8.45
CA LEU A 28 -5.47 1.54 -7.52
C LEU A 28 -6.79 1.66 -6.80
N THR A 29 -7.54 0.55 -6.74
CA THR A 29 -8.79 0.44 -5.99
C THR A 29 -8.67 -0.66 -4.96
N VAL A 30 -9.10 -0.37 -3.73
CA VAL A 30 -9.40 -1.36 -2.69
C VAL A 30 -10.90 -1.35 -2.43
N SER A 31 -11.51 -2.53 -2.34
CA SER A 31 -12.94 -2.67 -2.03
C SER A 31 -13.25 -4.02 -1.39
N GLY A 32 -14.38 -4.12 -0.69
CA GLY A 32 -14.86 -5.35 -0.07
C GLY A 32 -15.99 -5.03 0.90
N ASP A 33 -16.79 -6.02 1.29
CA ASP A 33 -17.94 -5.79 2.17
C ASP A 33 -17.54 -5.26 3.56
N GLY A 34 -16.35 -5.62 4.03
CA GLY A 34 -15.81 -5.22 5.33
C GLY A 34 -14.92 -3.98 5.32
N VAL A 35 -14.72 -3.33 4.17
CA VAL A 35 -13.84 -2.15 4.04
C VAL A 35 -14.46 -1.08 3.13
N PRO A 36 -14.34 0.22 3.46
CA PRO A 36 -14.77 1.26 2.54
C PRO A 36 -13.98 1.20 1.23
N ARG A 37 -14.62 1.58 0.11
CA ARG A 37 -13.92 1.72 -1.17
C ARG A 37 -12.83 2.79 -1.04
N THR A 38 -11.61 2.44 -1.42
CA THR A 38 -10.46 3.34 -1.42
C THR A 38 -9.87 3.41 -2.81
N GLU A 39 -9.49 4.61 -3.25
CA GLU A 39 -8.86 4.83 -4.55
C GLU A 39 -7.58 5.65 -4.38
N ILE A 40 -6.49 5.18 -4.98
CA ILE A 40 -5.28 5.98 -5.22
C ILE A 40 -5.17 6.23 -6.71
N ARG A 41 -5.00 7.48 -7.10
CA ARG A 41 -4.83 7.84 -8.51
C ARG A 41 -3.61 8.72 -8.74
N ARG A 42 -2.80 8.33 -9.71
CA ARG A 42 -1.68 9.08 -10.27
C ARG A 42 -2.17 9.99 -11.38
N ILE A 43 -1.62 11.20 -11.47
CA ILE A 43 -1.89 12.11 -12.58
C ILE A 43 -1.40 11.47 -13.89
N ALA A 44 -2.27 11.46 -14.92
CA ALA A 44 -1.96 10.93 -16.24
C ALA A 44 -0.72 11.60 -16.86
N GLY A 45 0.07 10.83 -17.61
CA GLY A 45 1.32 11.31 -18.22
C GLY A 45 2.49 11.50 -17.24
N THR A 46 2.33 11.08 -15.98
CA THR A 46 3.46 11.02 -15.03
C THR A 46 4.47 9.96 -15.46
N PRO A 47 5.78 10.28 -15.57
CA PRO A 47 6.80 9.28 -15.85
C PRO A 47 6.80 8.16 -14.81
N LEU A 48 6.89 6.92 -15.28
CA LEU A 48 6.82 5.73 -14.43
C LEU A 48 8.16 5.44 -13.77
N GLU A 49 8.12 5.31 -12.44
CA GLU A 49 9.16 4.69 -11.64
C GLU A 49 8.87 3.19 -11.57
N SER A 50 9.58 2.38 -12.36
CA SER A 50 9.30 0.94 -12.54
C SER A 50 9.34 0.09 -11.25
N HIS A 51 9.97 0.62 -10.20
CA HIS A 51 10.09 -0.05 -8.90
C HIS A 51 9.00 0.37 -7.90
N VAL A 52 8.06 1.24 -8.31
CA VAL A 52 6.93 1.70 -7.50
C VAL A 52 5.66 1.14 -8.15
N PRO A 53 4.84 0.33 -7.46
CA PRO A 53 3.66 -0.29 -8.06
C PRO A 53 2.66 0.72 -8.64
N ILE A 54 2.36 1.82 -7.92
CA ILE A 54 1.54 2.94 -8.43
C ILE A 54 2.33 3.88 -9.36
N GLY A 55 3.57 3.54 -9.69
CA GLY A 55 4.46 4.19 -10.66
C GLY A 55 5.06 5.53 -10.27
N THR A 56 4.74 6.11 -9.11
CA THR A 56 5.51 7.25 -8.59
C THR A 56 5.37 7.39 -7.08
N ARG A 57 6.35 8.04 -6.44
CA ARG A 57 6.26 8.49 -5.05
C ARG A 57 6.09 10.01 -4.91
N ASP A 58 5.98 10.74 -6.01
CA ASP A 58 5.74 12.19 -5.98
C ASP A 58 4.32 12.49 -5.48
N GLN A 59 4.22 12.90 -4.22
CA GLN A 59 2.94 13.25 -3.57
C GLN A 59 2.11 14.26 -4.36
N ARG A 60 2.73 15.15 -5.15
CA ARG A 60 2.01 16.17 -5.93
C ARG A 60 1.28 15.59 -7.13
N ARG A 61 1.58 14.33 -7.46
CA ARG A 61 1.03 13.60 -8.59
C ARG A 61 0.07 12.51 -8.15
N LEU A 62 -0.24 12.42 -6.86
CA LEU A 62 -1.06 11.37 -6.29
C LEU A 62 -2.24 11.97 -5.55
N THR A 63 -3.36 11.26 -5.62
CA THR A 63 -4.57 11.51 -4.83
C THR A 63 -4.96 10.23 -4.13
N LEU A 64 -5.55 10.34 -2.94
CA LEU A 64 -6.11 9.24 -2.18
C LEU A 64 -7.52 9.64 -1.76
N SER A 65 -8.49 8.75 -1.97
CA SER A 65 -9.82 8.87 -1.40
C SER A 65 -10.21 7.60 -0.66
N VAL A 66 -10.86 7.72 0.50
CA VAL A 66 -11.35 6.60 1.32
C VAL A 66 -12.82 6.82 1.62
N GLY A 67 -13.67 5.90 1.18
CA GLY A 67 -15.13 6.04 1.29
C GLY A 67 -15.68 7.29 0.59
N GLY A 68 -14.97 7.80 -0.42
CA GLY A 68 -15.30 9.03 -1.14
C GLY A 68 -14.83 10.33 -0.49
N ALA A 69 -14.11 10.28 0.64
CA ALA A 69 -13.45 11.44 1.25
C ALA A 69 -11.99 11.52 0.80
N ASP A 70 -11.53 12.70 0.37
CA ASP A 70 -10.14 12.92 -0.01
C ASP A 70 -9.23 12.96 1.23
N GLU A 71 -8.10 12.27 1.16
CA GLU A 71 -7.11 12.19 2.24
C GLU A 71 -5.72 12.61 1.73
N ALA A 72 -4.92 13.22 2.61
CA ALA A 72 -3.61 13.73 2.22
C ALA A 72 -2.55 12.62 2.25
N LEU A 73 -2.09 12.21 1.07
CA LEU A 73 -1.06 11.18 0.90
C LEU A 73 0.34 11.81 0.77
N ARG A 74 1.29 11.36 1.60
CA ARG A 74 2.67 11.88 1.64
C ARG A 74 3.69 10.73 1.64
N PRO A 75 3.98 10.12 0.48
CA PRO A 75 5.06 9.15 0.37
C PRO A 75 6.41 9.86 0.55
N ALA A 76 7.30 9.29 1.36
CA ALA A 76 8.67 9.79 1.43
C ALA A 76 9.43 9.51 0.12
N LYS A 77 10.47 10.31 -0.16
CA LYS A 77 11.22 10.31 -1.45
C LYS A 77 11.98 9.01 -1.78
N GLY A 78 12.07 8.02 -0.89
CA GLY A 78 12.54 6.66 -1.24
C GLY A 78 14.04 6.47 -1.52
N PHE A 79 14.94 7.34 -1.05
CA PHE A 79 16.25 7.46 -1.70
C PHE A 79 17.51 7.09 -0.88
N LEU A 80 17.44 6.87 0.45
CA LEU A 80 18.69 6.86 1.26
C LEU A 80 18.79 5.74 2.28
N THR A 81 17.67 5.35 2.88
CA THR A 81 17.64 4.30 3.89
C THR A 81 16.31 3.58 3.84
N ARG A 82 16.25 2.39 4.43
CA ARG A 82 15.03 1.64 4.66
C ARG A 82 13.86 2.48 5.21
N ARG A 83 14.13 3.42 6.13
CA ARG A 83 13.11 4.33 6.68
C ARG A 83 12.60 5.38 5.68
N SER A 84 13.32 5.65 4.60
CA SER A 84 12.92 6.60 3.56
C SER A 84 11.81 6.10 2.63
N TYR A 85 11.38 4.84 2.78
CA TYR A 85 10.24 4.25 2.08
C TYR A 85 8.90 4.42 2.80
N ARG A 86 8.90 5.10 3.96
CA ARG A 86 7.67 5.36 4.70
C ARG A 86 6.62 6.11 3.87
N VAL A 87 5.35 5.84 4.13
CA VAL A 87 4.22 6.51 3.49
C VAL A 87 3.28 7.00 4.58
N GLU A 88 3.03 8.31 4.58
CA GLU A 88 2.13 8.95 5.53
C GLU A 88 0.78 9.23 4.86
N VAL A 89 -0.31 9.07 5.61
CA VAL A 89 -1.65 9.54 5.24
C VAL A 89 -2.20 10.35 6.41
N GLU A 90 -2.63 11.58 6.16
CA GLU A 90 -3.39 12.35 7.13
C GLU A 90 -4.88 12.26 6.78
N SER A 91 -5.65 11.62 7.66
CA SER A 91 -7.10 11.56 7.54
C SER A 91 -7.74 12.79 8.15
N THR A 92 -8.17 13.74 7.32
CA THR A 92 -8.79 14.98 7.83
C THR A 92 -10.20 14.70 8.34
N ALA A 93 -10.94 13.81 7.67
CA ALA A 93 -12.30 13.45 8.04
C ALA A 93 -12.38 12.73 9.40
N ARG A 94 -11.35 11.97 9.77
CA ARG A 94 -11.31 11.22 11.04
C ARG A 94 -10.33 11.76 12.08
N GLY A 95 -9.47 12.70 11.70
CA GLY A 95 -8.48 13.29 12.61
C GLY A 95 -7.34 12.34 13.00
N HIS A 96 -7.04 11.34 12.17
CA HIS A 96 -6.01 10.33 12.42
C HIS A 96 -4.86 10.44 11.43
N GLY A 97 -3.62 10.22 11.89
CA GLY A 97 -2.44 10.07 11.07
C GLY A 97 -2.07 8.59 10.90
N TYR A 98 -1.90 8.14 9.67
CA TYR A 98 -1.41 6.80 9.35
C TYR A 98 0.02 6.84 8.84
N LEU A 99 0.79 5.83 9.20
CA LEU A 99 2.17 5.64 8.76
C LEU A 99 2.40 4.18 8.37
N LEU A 100 2.65 3.92 7.09
CA LEU A 100 3.21 2.65 6.63
C LEU A 100 4.73 2.76 6.63
N VAL A 101 5.42 1.91 7.39
CA VAL A 101 6.89 1.93 7.51
C VAL A 101 7.46 0.52 7.36
N PRO A 102 8.58 0.32 6.64
CA PRO A 102 9.19 -0.99 6.53
C PRO A 102 9.60 -1.59 7.88
N ASP A 103 9.37 -2.90 8.07
CA ASP A 103 9.66 -3.63 9.30
C ASP A 103 10.59 -4.84 9.13
N SER A 104 10.37 -5.67 8.11
CA SER A 104 11.36 -6.65 7.55
C SER A 104 11.65 -6.43 6.04
N LEU A 105 12.44 -7.32 5.41
CA LEU A 105 12.76 -7.22 3.98
C LEU A 105 11.51 -7.21 3.10
N GLY A 106 10.46 -7.93 3.49
CA GLY A 106 9.19 -8.05 2.76
C GLY A 106 7.95 -7.68 3.57
N THR A 107 8.11 -6.93 4.68
CA THR A 107 6.97 -6.51 5.49
C THR A 107 7.05 -5.03 5.86
N SER A 108 5.89 -4.43 6.05
CA SER A 108 5.74 -3.07 6.58
C SER A 108 4.72 -3.05 7.71
N ARG A 109 4.98 -2.24 8.74
CA ARG A 109 4.03 -1.96 9.81
C ARG A 109 3.12 -0.80 9.43
N LEU A 110 1.83 -0.94 9.68
CA LEU A 110 0.88 0.16 9.68
C LEU A 110 0.71 0.68 11.10
N LEU A 111 0.91 1.98 11.27
CA LEU A 111 0.65 2.69 12.50
C LEU A 111 -0.48 3.70 12.30
N ARG A 112 -1.30 3.89 13.34
CA ARG A 112 -2.24 5.01 13.47
C ARG A 112 -1.88 5.78 14.72
N ASP A 113 -1.59 7.07 14.57
CA ASP A 113 -1.16 7.97 15.66
C ASP A 113 -0.02 7.39 16.51
N GLY A 114 0.93 6.70 15.86
CA GLY A 114 2.08 6.06 16.48
C GLY A 114 1.81 4.68 17.10
N ARG A 115 0.56 4.22 17.11
CA ARG A 115 0.20 2.87 17.56
C ARG A 115 0.24 1.87 16.41
N LEU A 116 0.87 0.72 16.63
CA LEU A 116 0.86 -0.39 15.69
C LEU A 116 -0.56 -0.98 15.56
N LEU A 117 -1.04 -1.07 14.32
CA LEU A 117 -2.31 -1.70 13.98
C LEU A 117 -2.11 -3.09 13.39
N GLY A 118 -1.09 -3.26 12.54
CA GLY A 118 -0.81 -4.53 11.89
C GLY A 118 0.43 -4.50 11.01
N VAL A 119 0.76 -5.66 10.48
CA VAL A 119 1.88 -5.91 9.58
C VAL A 119 1.35 -6.36 8.22
N PHE A 120 1.87 -5.75 7.16
CA PHE A 120 1.48 -6.00 5.79
C PHE A 120 2.62 -6.64 5.00
N THR A 121 2.26 -7.53 4.08
CA THR A 121 3.15 -8.08 3.05
C THR A 121 2.50 -7.89 1.69
N SER A 122 3.29 -7.45 0.72
CA SER A 122 2.94 -7.16 -0.67
C SER A 122 4.19 -7.29 -1.51
N THR A 123 4.13 -8.14 -2.53
CA THR A 123 5.18 -8.41 -3.51
C THR A 123 5.11 -7.49 -4.74
N GLY A 124 4.20 -6.51 -4.74
CA GLY A 124 4.02 -5.58 -5.86
C GLY A 124 3.27 -6.19 -7.07
N ASP A 125 2.81 -7.42 -6.93
CA ASP A 125 1.93 -8.16 -7.85
C ASP A 125 0.45 -8.00 -7.44
N GLY A 126 0.10 -6.90 -6.76
CA GLY A 126 -1.24 -6.63 -6.25
C GLY A 126 -1.78 -7.58 -5.18
N THR A 127 -1.05 -8.63 -4.79
CA THR A 127 -1.42 -9.50 -3.68
C THR A 127 -0.94 -8.87 -2.38
N VAL A 128 -1.86 -8.75 -1.41
CA VAL A 128 -1.55 -8.18 -0.09
C VAL A 128 -2.10 -9.07 1.01
N SER A 129 -1.30 -9.34 2.04
CA SER A 129 -1.76 -9.96 3.28
C SER A 129 -1.56 -9.03 4.46
N ALA A 130 -2.44 -9.15 5.46
CA ALA A 130 -2.39 -8.36 6.69
C ALA A 130 -2.47 -9.26 7.93
N GLU A 131 -1.60 -9.00 8.90
CA GLU A 131 -1.66 -9.55 10.25
C GLU A 131 -1.97 -8.43 11.22
N TRP A 132 -3.12 -8.50 11.87
CA TRP A 132 -3.61 -7.45 12.76
C TRP A 132 -3.20 -7.68 14.21
N GLU A 133 -2.88 -6.58 14.91
CA GLU A 133 -2.70 -6.61 16.35
C GLU A 133 -3.99 -7.08 17.05
N GLY A 134 -3.81 -7.90 18.08
CA GLY A 134 -4.89 -8.40 18.91
C GLY A 134 -5.60 -7.27 19.68
N PRO A 135 -6.77 -7.54 20.28
CA PRO A 135 -7.53 -6.53 21.03
C PRO A 135 -6.87 -6.08 22.34
N ASP A 136 -5.73 -6.67 22.73
CA ASP A 136 -5.09 -6.51 24.04
C ASP A 136 -4.62 -5.08 24.35
N ASN A 137 -4.55 -4.23 23.33
CA ASN A 137 -4.17 -2.81 23.40
C ASN A 137 -5.38 -1.84 23.36
N GLY A 138 -6.62 -2.34 23.58
CA GLY A 138 -7.78 -1.55 24.03
C GLY A 138 -8.59 -0.80 22.94
N GLU A 139 -8.03 -0.59 21.75
CA GLU A 139 -8.78 0.01 20.63
C GLU A 139 -8.79 -0.97 19.45
N ARG A 140 -9.94 -1.10 18.79
CA ARG A 140 -10.09 -2.05 17.70
C ARG A 140 -9.61 -1.42 16.39
N VAL A 141 -8.81 -2.16 15.62
CA VAL A 141 -8.62 -1.88 14.19
C VAL A 141 -10.00 -1.77 13.51
N GLU A 142 -10.20 -0.68 12.79
CA GLU A 142 -11.43 -0.33 12.10
C GLU A 142 -11.36 -0.66 10.59
N PRO A 143 -12.51 -0.81 9.91
CA PRO A 143 -12.57 -0.95 8.45
C PRO A 143 -11.76 0.10 7.69
N HIS A 144 -11.76 1.35 8.18
CA HIS A 144 -10.99 2.44 7.57
C HIS A 144 -9.48 2.18 7.63
N ASP A 145 -8.99 1.67 8.75
CA ASP A 145 -7.57 1.34 8.92
C ASP A 145 -7.15 0.25 7.93
N ALA A 146 -8.00 -0.76 7.74
CA ALA A 146 -7.78 -1.82 6.76
C ALA A 146 -7.72 -1.26 5.35
N ALA A 147 -8.69 -0.44 4.95
CA ALA A 147 -8.73 0.14 3.62
C ALA A 147 -7.49 0.99 3.31
N VAL A 148 -7.03 1.80 4.27
CA VAL A 148 -5.79 2.57 4.16
C VAL A 148 -4.58 1.65 4.06
N GLY A 149 -4.45 0.68 4.97
CA GLY A 149 -3.31 -0.25 5.00
C GLY A 149 -3.13 -1.03 3.70
N TYR A 150 -4.22 -1.64 3.22
CA TYR A 150 -4.23 -2.37 1.95
C TYR A 150 -3.88 -1.47 0.76
N ALA A 151 -4.44 -0.26 0.71
CA ALA A 151 -4.16 0.68 -0.38
C ALA A 151 -2.69 1.09 -0.41
N LEU A 152 -2.11 1.40 0.75
CA LEU A 152 -0.70 1.80 0.85
C LEU A 152 0.24 0.63 0.51
N ALA A 153 -0.03 -0.57 1.03
CA ALA A 153 0.78 -1.76 0.77
C ALA A 153 0.74 -2.18 -0.70
N ALA A 154 -0.42 -2.09 -1.37
CA ALA A 154 -0.54 -2.38 -2.79
C ALA A 154 0.07 -1.28 -3.67
N ALA A 155 -0.10 0.00 -3.33
CA ALA A 155 0.39 1.11 -4.16
C ALA A 155 1.91 1.29 -4.09
N PHE A 156 2.52 1.03 -2.93
CA PHE A 156 3.92 1.32 -2.69
C PHE A 156 4.78 0.08 -2.42
N GLY A 157 4.16 -1.09 -2.36
CA GLY A 157 4.80 -2.33 -1.93
C GLY A 157 5.02 -2.36 -0.41
N THR A 158 5.59 -3.46 0.06
CA THR A 158 6.03 -3.60 1.46
C THR A 158 7.49 -3.99 1.55
N GLY A 159 8.08 -3.75 2.71
CA GLY A 159 9.47 -4.07 2.94
C GLY A 159 10.44 -3.06 2.33
N ALA A 160 11.67 -3.51 2.15
CA ALA A 160 12.81 -2.65 1.78
C ALA A 160 13.68 -3.23 0.68
N GLU A 161 13.31 -4.38 0.12
CA GLU A 161 13.99 -4.87 -1.06
C GLU A 161 13.44 -4.18 -2.29
N PRO A 162 14.27 -3.38 -2.98
CA PRO A 162 13.85 -2.81 -4.24
C PRO A 162 13.73 -3.97 -5.24
N MET A 163 12.58 -4.04 -5.92
CA MET A 163 12.19 -5.06 -6.90
C MET A 163 13.28 -5.42 -7.92
N TRP A 164 14.26 -4.54 -8.17
CA TRP A 164 15.36 -4.81 -9.10
C TRP A 164 16.26 -5.99 -8.70
N LYS A 165 16.32 -6.39 -7.42
CA LYS A 165 17.07 -7.61 -7.03
C LYS A 165 16.40 -8.91 -7.46
N LEU A 166 15.06 -8.96 -7.48
CA LEU A 166 14.34 -10.14 -7.95
C LEU A 166 14.44 -10.27 -9.47
N THR A 167 14.43 -9.17 -10.22
CA THR A 167 14.71 -9.20 -11.66
C THR A 167 16.17 -9.47 -11.98
N LEU A 168 17.14 -9.07 -11.13
CA LEU A 168 18.55 -9.38 -11.37
C LEU A 168 18.84 -10.88 -11.21
N ASN A 169 18.23 -11.55 -10.23
CA ASN A 169 18.42 -13.00 -10.06
C ASN A 169 17.86 -13.79 -11.25
N VAL A 170 16.68 -13.43 -11.75
CA VAL A 170 16.11 -14.06 -12.96
C VAL A 170 16.94 -13.76 -14.21
N LEU A 171 17.50 -12.55 -14.34
CA LEU A 171 18.37 -12.20 -15.47
C LEU A 171 19.75 -12.88 -15.39
N LEU A 172 20.27 -13.12 -14.18
CA LEU A 172 21.53 -13.82 -13.94
C LEU A 172 21.40 -15.34 -14.10
N GLU A 173 20.24 -15.93 -13.79
CA GLU A 173 19.95 -17.35 -14.05
C GLU A 173 19.71 -17.67 -15.53
N LEU A 174 19.37 -16.67 -16.35
CA LEU A 174 19.20 -16.79 -17.80
C LEU A 174 20.48 -16.46 -18.60
N TRP A 175 21.58 -16.15 -17.91
CA TRP A 175 22.90 -16.02 -18.51
C TRP A 175 23.65 -17.36 -18.39
N PRO A 176 24.14 -17.98 -19.49
CA PRO A 176 24.82 -19.27 -19.45
C PRO A 176 26.18 -19.23 -18.74
#